data_AF-A0A2V7M1B5-F1
#
_entry.id   AF-A0A2V7M1B5-F1
#
_cell.length_a   1.000
_cell.length_b   1.000
_cell.length_c   1.000
_cell.angle_alpha   90.00
_cell.angle_beta   90.00
_cell.angle_gamma   90.00
#
_symmetry.space_group_name_H-M   'P 1'
#
loop_
_entity.id
_entity.type
_entity.pdbx_description
1 polymer ?
#
loop_
_entity_poly.entity_id
_entity_poly.type
_entity_poly.pdbx_seq_one_letter_code
_entity_poly.pdbx_strand_id
1 'polypeptide(L)'
;MNTTRAFWERLWRLSGINFVVFVIIAYVIYGYQPQVGAPADALAAFYGGHRTRILIAAAFSGLNVLNLMWFAAALRTTLADAGQDGWGAAATASSAAVGGLFLVLLTVSAALAYSIAGSGNQTLTAGLNDFAWVLVVSSSFPRAMLIMSGSFGLWRAGLISNALFGAGVAVVVLGVLGGTTWVSGGFWAPDGAYSRFVWPIMGLVWVVVASRVLARSPATRAGW
;
A
#
# COMPACT_ATOMS: atom_id res chain seq x y z
N MET A 1 -29.56 -15.85 11.22
CA MET A 1 -28.91 -15.75 9.89
C MET A 1 -28.63 -14.31 9.43
N ASN A 2 -29.51 -13.33 9.67
CA ASN A 2 -29.29 -11.93 9.24
C ASN A 2 -28.13 -11.19 9.96
N THR A 3 -27.85 -11.50 11.23
CA THR A 3 -26.78 -10.86 12.01
C THR A 3 -25.38 -11.24 11.53
N THR A 4 -25.16 -12.50 11.15
CA THR A 4 -23.88 -13.00 10.64
C THR A 4 -23.54 -12.40 9.28
N ARG A 5 -24.51 -12.29 8.35
CA ARG A 5 -24.29 -11.68 7.03
C ARG A 5 -23.91 -10.20 7.17
N ALA A 6 -24.66 -9.44 7.96
CA ALA A 6 -24.38 -8.02 8.22
C ALA A 6 -23.01 -7.81 8.88
N PHE A 7 -22.58 -8.72 9.77
CA PHE A 7 -21.24 -8.70 10.35
C PHE A 7 -20.15 -8.86 9.28
N TRP A 8 -20.26 -9.87 8.42
CA TRP A 8 -19.27 -10.13 7.37
C TRP A 8 -19.22 -9.00 6.32
N GLU A 9 -20.37 -8.45 5.93
CA GLU A 9 -20.43 -7.29 5.03
C GLU A 9 -19.76 -6.06 5.64
N ARG A 10 -19.98 -5.80 6.93
CA ARG A 10 -19.31 -4.71 7.64
C ARG A 10 -17.81 -4.94 7.73
N LEU A 11 -17.37 -6.16 8.04
CA LEU A 11 -15.95 -6.51 8.11
C LEU A 11 -15.27 -6.33 6.74
N TRP A 12 -15.94 -6.74 5.66
CA TRP A 12 -15.49 -6.54 4.29
C TRP A 12 -15.29 -5.07 3.94
N ARG A 13 -16.27 -4.22 4.24
CA ARG A 13 -16.23 -2.78 3.96
C ARG A 13 -15.17 -2.04 4.79
N LEU A 14 -14.73 -2.63 5.89
CA LEU A 14 -13.66 -2.10 6.76
C LEU A 14 -12.28 -2.70 6.47
N SER A 15 -12.13 -3.55 5.45
CA SER A 15 -10.85 -4.14 5.06
C SER A 15 -9.75 -3.10 4.81
N GLY A 16 -10.10 -1.91 4.28
CA GLY A 16 -9.13 -0.82 4.13
C GLY A 16 -8.62 -0.27 5.47
N ILE A 17 -9.43 -0.28 6.54
CA ILE A 17 -8.97 0.08 7.88
C ILE A 17 -8.03 -1.01 8.43
N ASN A 18 -8.38 -2.28 8.25
CA ASN A 18 -7.51 -3.39 8.63
C ASN A 18 -6.16 -3.33 7.89
N PHE A 19 -6.17 -3.00 6.59
CA PHE A 19 -4.98 -2.71 5.79
C PHE A 19 -4.11 -1.65 6.50
N VAL A 20 -4.67 -0.49 6.85
CA VAL A 20 -3.91 0.58 7.52
C VAL A 20 -3.33 0.12 8.87
N VAL A 21 -4.11 -0.61 9.67
CA VAL A 21 -3.63 -1.16 10.96
C VAL A 21 -2.45 -2.11 10.74
N PHE A 22 -2.55 -3.03 9.78
CA PHE A 22 -1.46 -3.95 9.48
C PHE A 22 -0.24 -3.26 8.87
N VAL A 23 -0.40 -2.21 8.06
CA VAL A 23 0.73 -1.36 7.61
C VAL A 23 1.47 -0.79 8.80
N ILE A 24 0.75 -0.18 9.76
CA ILE A 24 1.36 0.47 10.92
C ILE A 24 2.10 -0.55 11.79
N ILE A 25 1.45 -1.67 12.11
CA ILE A 25 2.07 -2.76 12.88
C ILE A 25 3.30 -3.28 12.16
N ALA A 26 3.19 -3.60 10.87
CA ALA A 26 4.32 -4.11 10.09
C ALA A 26 5.45 -3.10 10.00
N TYR A 27 5.17 -1.80 9.86
CA TYR A 27 6.18 -0.74 9.80
C TYR A 27 6.94 -0.61 11.13
N VAL A 28 6.20 -0.56 12.25
CA VAL A 28 6.78 -0.51 13.60
C VAL A 28 7.61 -1.76 13.88
N ILE A 29 7.12 -2.94 13.49
CA ILE A 29 7.88 -4.18 13.63
C ILE A 29 9.03 -4.22 12.64
N TYR A 30 8.97 -3.72 11.41
CA TYR A 30 10.10 -3.81 10.49
C TYR A 30 11.25 -2.87 10.90
N GLY A 31 10.89 -1.66 11.32
CA GLY A 31 11.85 -0.61 11.67
C GLY A 31 12.36 0.14 10.45
N TYR A 32 13.49 0.83 10.62
CA TYR A 32 14.03 1.70 9.60
C TYR A 32 15.00 0.93 8.70
N GLN A 33 14.52 0.56 7.50
CA GLN A 33 15.39 0.01 6.46
C GLN A 33 16.62 0.92 6.23
N PRO A 34 17.83 0.35 6.05
CA PRO A 34 19.00 1.07 5.61
C PRO A 34 18.76 1.84 4.31
N GLN A 35 19.42 2.99 4.21
CA GLN A 35 19.33 3.90 3.07
C GLN A 35 19.97 3.32 1.79
N VAL A 36 19.71 3.94 0.65
CA VAL A 36 20.37 3.57 -0.62
C VAL A 36 21.87 3.78 -0.46
N GLY A 37 22.67 2.81 -0.89
CA GLY A 37 24.13 2.87 -0.76
C GLY A 37 24.65 2.79 0.69
N ALA A 38 23.84 2.30 1.63
CA ALA A 38 24.28 2.08 3.01
C ALA A 38 25.50 1.13 3.08
N PRO A 39 26.43 1.35 4.02
CA PRO A 39 27.63 0.53 4.14
C PRO A 39 27.29 -0.90 4.60
N ALA A 40 28.17 -1.84 4.26
CA ALA A 40 27.92 -3.28 4.43
C ALA A 40 27.70 -3.69 5.89
N ASP A 41 28.36 -3.03 6.84
CA ASP A 41 28.19 -3.25 8.27
C ASP A 41 26.80 -2.84 8.76
N ALA A 42 26.26 -1.71 8.28
CA ALA A 42 24.90 -1.28 8.57
C ALA A 42 23.84 -2.24 8.00
N LEU A 43 24.07 -2.74 6.78
CA LEU A 43 23.19 -3.75 6.16
C LEU A 43 23.22 -5.07 6.94
N ALA A 44 24.41 -5.53 7.33
CA ALA A 44 24.57 -6.75 8.12
C ALA A 44 23.94 -6.62 9.52
N ALA A 45 24.12 -5.48 10.18
CA ALA A 45 23.51 -5.20 11.48
C ALA A 45 21.98 -5.22 11.41
N PHE A 46 21.39 -4.63 10.37
CA PHE A 46 19.94 -4.61 10.21
C PHE A 46 19.37 -6.00 9.86
N TYR A 47 19.82 -6.60 8.75
CA TYR A 47 19.23 -7.85 8.26
C TYR A 47 19.62 -9.07 9.11
N GLY A 48 20.87 -9.12 9.59
CA GLY A 48 21.36 -10.19 10.45
C GLY A 48 20.89 -10.04 11.91
N GLY A 49 21.05 -8.83 12.48
CA GLY A 49 20.72 -8.55 13.88
C GLY A 49 19.22 -8.50 14.19
N HIS A 50 18.36 -8.34 13.17
CA HIS A 50 16.91 -8.23 13.34
C HIS A 50 16.11 -9.24 12.51
N ARG A 51 16.71 -10.38 12.13
CA ARG A 51 16.07 -11.41 11.31
C ARG A 51 14.64 -11.76 11.74
N THR A 52 14.44 -12.16 12.99
CA THR A 52 13.14 -12.58 13.51
C THR A 52 12.08 -11.48 13.37
N ARG A 53 12.47 -10.25 13.70
CA ARG A 53 11.62 -9.06 13.63
C ARG A 53 11.19 -8.78 12.17
N ILE A 54 12.13 -8.86 11.22
CA ILE A 54 11.86 -8.67 9.79
C ILE A 54 10.90 -9.74 9.26
N LEU A 55 11.08 -11.02 9.64
CA LEU A 55 10.20 -12.11 9.20
C LEU A 55 8.78 -12.00 9.78
N ILE A 56 8.64 -11.56 11.03
CA ILE A 56 7.33 -11.26 11.63
C ILE A 56 6.66 -10.10 10.87
N ALA A 57 7.40 -9.02 10.59
CA ALA A 57 6.87 -7.90 9.80
C ALA A 57 6.44 -8.34 8.39
N ALA A 58 7.18 -9.25 7.75
CA ALA A 58 6.82 -9.82 6.45
C ALA A 58 5.50 -10.59 6.51
N ALA A 59 5.26 -11.38 7.56
CA ALA A 59 4.00 -12.09 7.75
C ALA A 59 2.81 -11.12 7.91
N PHE A 60 2.95 -10.08 8.74
CA PHE A 60 1.92 -9.04 8.88
C PHE A 60 1.71 -8.26 7.57
N SER A 61 2.78 -8.06 6.80
CA SER A 61 2.68 -7.39 5.50
C SER A 61 2.00 -8.26 4.43
N GLY A 62 2.07 -9.59 4.54
CA GLY A 62 1.25 -10.49 3.72
C GLY A 62 -0.25 -10.29 3.97
N LEU A 63 -0.65 -10.25 5.25
CA LEU A 63 -2.04 -9.96 5.64
C LEU A 63 -2.48 -8.56 5.19
N ASN A 64 -1.56 -7.60 5.26
CA ASN A 64 -1.76 -6.26 4.74
C ASN A 64 -2.13 -6.27 3.25
N VAL A 65 -1.34 -6.93 2.39
CA VAL A 65 -1.62 -7.02 0.94
C VAL A 65 -2.98 -7.68 0.66
N LEU A 66 -3.36 -8.71 1.41
CA LEU A 66 -4.68 -9.34 1.27
C LEU A 66 -5.81 -8.35 1.59
N ASN A 67 -5.67 -7.55 2.64
CA ASN A 67 -6.65 -6.53 2.99
C ASN A 67 -6.73 -5.41 1.94
N LEU A 68 -5.63 -5.06 1.27
CA LEU A 68 -5.63 -4.12 0.15
C LEU A 68 -6.49 -4.62 -1.02
N MET A 69 -6.29 -5.89 -1.41
CA MET A 69 -7.06 -6.50 -2.50
C MET A 69 -8.55 -6.58 -2.15
N TRP A 70 -8.86 -6.88 -0.89
CA TRP A 70 -10.23 -6.92 -0.40
C TRP A 70 -10.89 -5.54 -0.37
N PHE A 71 -10.13 -4.51 0.01
CA PHE A 71 -10.58 -3.12 -0.05
C PHE A 71 -10.92 -2.71 -1.48
N ALA A 72 -10.08 -3.06 -2.45
CA ALA A 72 -10.34 -2.78 -3.86
C ALA A 72 -11.56 -3.52 -4.39
N ALA A 73 -11.79 -4.77 -3.95
CA ALA A 73 -13.00 -5.51 -4.28
C ALA A 73 -14.26 -4.82 -3.73
N ALA A 74 -14.24 -4.36 -2.48
CA ALA A 74 -15.36 -3.63 -1.87
C ALA A 74 -15.62 -2.28 -2.58
N LEU A 75 -14.56 -1.61 -3.01
CA LEU A 75 -14.67 -0.40 -3.83
C LEU A 75 -15.30 -0.71 -5.19
N ARG A 76 -14.84 -1.77 -5.87
CA ARG A 76 -15.39 -2.20 -7.15
C ARG A 76 -16.88 -2.53 -7.06
N THR A 77 -17.30 -3.31 -6.07
CA THR A 77 -18.73 -3.66 -5.92
C THR A 77 -19.58 -2.41 -5.73
N THR A 78 -19.12 -1.48 -4.89
CA THR A 78 -19.84 -0.21 -4.65
C THR A 78 -19.94 0.65 -5.91
N LEU A 79 -18.89 0.68 -6.72
CA LEU A 79 -18.88 1.43 -7.97
C LEU A 79 -19.71 0.74 -9.06
N ALA A 80 -19.68 -0.59 -9.14
CA ALA A 80 -20.50 -1.35 -10.06
C ALA A 80 -22.00 -1.11 -9.80
N ASP A 81 -22.42 -1.14 -8.52
CA ASP A 81 -23.79 -0.84 -8.12
C ASP A 81 -24.25 0.58 -8.53
N ALA A 82 -23.30 1.52 -8.66
CA ALA A 82 -23.53 2.89 -9.11
C ALA A 82 -23.31 3.10 -10.62
N GLY A 83 -23.15 2.03 -11.42
CA GLY A 83 -22.92 2.12 -12.87
C GLY A 83 -21.51 2.58 -13.26
N GLN A 84 -20.54 2.51 -12.35
CA GLN A 84 -19.15 2.95 -12.52
C GLN A 84 -18.15 1.78 -12.50
N ASP A 85 -18.52 0.58 -12.96
CA ASP A 85 -17.66 -0.62 -12.88
C ASP A 85 -16.31 -0.43 -13.58
N GLY A 86 -16.21 0.38 -14.64
CA GLY A 86 -14.93 0.70 -15.29
C GLY A 86 -13.90 1.29 -14.32
N TRP A 87 -14.34 2.18 -13.42
CA TRP A 87 -13.49 2.73 -12.35
C TRP A 87 -13.18 1.68 -11.28
N GLY A 88 -14.14 0.83 -10.94
CA GLY A 88 -13.95 -0.29 -10.02
C GLY A 88 -12.96 -1.35 -10.53
N ALA A 89 -12.99 -1.66 -11.82
CA ALA A 89 -12.05 -2.55 -12.48
C ALA A 89 -10.64 -1.95 -12.48
N ALA A 90 -10.51 -0.65 -12.76
CA ALA A 90 -9.25 0.07 -12.64
C ALA A 90 -8.69 0.05 -11.20
N ALA A 91 -9.54 0.21 -10.19
CA ALA A 91 -9.15 0.07 -8.78
C ALA A 91 -8.65 -1.35 -8.46
N THR A 92 -9.31 -2.37 -8.99
CA THR A 92 -8.88 -3.76 -8.82
C THR A 92 -7.50 -3.99 -9.46
N ALA A 93 -7.32 -3.61 -10.73
CA ALA A 93 -6.06 -3.79 -11.45
C ALA A 93 -4.89 -3.04 -10.79
N SER A 94 -5.12 -1.78 -10.41
CA SER A 94 -4.12 -0.97 -9.73
C SER A 94 -3.77 -1.52 -8.35
N SER A 95 -4.75 -1.96 -7.55
CA SER A 95 -4.50 -2.61 -6.25
C SER A 95 -3.70 -3.90 -6.39
N ALA A 96 -3.95 -4.69 -7.44
CA ALA A 96 -3.20 -5.91 -7.72
C ALA A 96 -1.75 -5.58 -8.11
N ALA A 97 -1.53 -4.52 -8.90
CA ALA A 97 -0.19 -4.05 -9.23
C ALA A 97 0.57 -3.55 -7.99
N VAL A 98 -0.08 -2.78 -7.10
CA VAL A 98 0.51 -2.37 -5.81
C VAL A 98 0.84 -3.60 -4.97
N GLY A 99 -0.11 -4.52 -4.82
CA GLY A 99 0.06 -5.75 -4.06
C GLY A 99 1.20 -6.60 -4.60
N GLY A 100 1.32 -6.75 -5.91
CA GLY A 100 2.39 -7.49 -6.57
C GLY A 100 3.77 -6.89 -6.29
N LEU A 101 3.93 -5.57 -6.48
CA LEU A 101 5.20 -4.89 -6.18
C LEU A 101 5.56 -5.00 -4.69
N PHE A 102 4.57 -4.91 -3.80
CA PHE A 102 4.79 -5.06 -2.38
C PHE A 102 5.17 -6.49 -2.02
N LEU A 103 4.54 -7.51 -2.62
CA LEU A 103 4.94 -8.91 -2.41
C LEU A 103 6.40 -9.15 -2.83
N VAL A 104 6.84 -8.59 -3.96
CA VAL A 104 8.25 -8.66 -4.38
C VAL A 104 9.15 -8.00 -3.34
N LEU A 105 8.81 -6.79 -2.87
CA LEU A 105 9.57 -6.08 -1.84
C LEU A 105 9.67 -6.90 -0.53
N LEU A 106 8.56 -7.53 -0.13
CA LEU A 106 8.52 -8.40 1.06
C LEU A 106 9.37 -9.64 0.88
N THR A 107 9.32 -10.27 -0.29
CA THR A 107 10.18 -11.42 -0.63
C THR A 107 11.66 -11.04 -0.56
N VAL A 108 12.04 -9.89 -1.13
CA VAL A 108 13.43 -9.39 -1.08
C VAL A 108 13.86 -9.16 0.37
N SER A 109 13.05 -8.45 1.16
CA SER A 109 13.35 -8.19 2.57
C SER A 109 13.47 -9.47 3.41
N ALA A 110 12.55 -10.42 3.20
CA ALA A 110 12.57 -11.70 3.89
C ALA A 110 13.79 -12.54 3.49
N ALA A 111 14.16 -12.58 2.21
CA ALA A 111 15.33 -13.30 1.72
C ALA A 111 16.63 -12.71 2.27
N LEU A 112 16.74 -11.37 2.29
CA LEU A 112 17.85 -10.64 2.92
C LEU A 112 18.04 -11.04 4.38
N ALA A 113 16.96 -11.01 5.17
CA ALA A 113 16.97 -11.38 6.57
C ALA A 113 17.19 -12.89 6.81
N TYR A 114 16.63 -13.75 5.95
CA TYR A 114 16.62 -15.19 6.19
C TYR A 114 17.99 -15.85 5.93
N SER A 115 18.68 -15.44 4.87
CA SER A 115 19.94 -16.08 4.48
C SER A 115 20.94 -15.17 3.75
N ILE A 116 20.49 -14.25 2.90
CA ILE A 116 21.41 -13.55 1.99
C ILE A 116 22.39 -12.66 2.75
N ALA A 117 21.93 -11.88 3.74
CA ALA A 117 22.83 -11.03 4.52
C ALA A 117 23.86 -11.82 5.33
N GLY A 118 23.54 -13.07 5.70
CA GLY A 118 24.45 -13.98 6.40
C GLY A 118 25.46 -14.71 5.50
N SER A 119 25.33 -14.59 4.17
CA SER A 119 26.17 -15.31 3.21
C SER A 119 27.57 -14.70 3.00
N GLY A 120 27.80 -13.47 3.50
CA GLY A 120 29.02 -12.71 3.24
C GLY A 120 29.08 -12.01 1.88
N ASN A 121 28.07 -12.18 1.00
CA ASN A 121 27.99 -11.47 -0.28
C ASN A 121 27.43 -10.05 -0.10
N GLN A 122 28.33 -9.10 0.18
CA GLN A 122 27.99 -7.71 0.44
C GLN A 122 27.39 -7.00 -0.78
N THR A 123 27.93 -7.24 -1.97
CA THR A 123 27.42 -6.66 -3.23
C THR A 123 25.98 -7.06 -3.51
N LEU A 124 25.65 -8.34 -3.33
CA LEU A 124 24.28 -8.83 -3.49
C LEU A 124 23.33 -8.22 -2.45
N THR A 125 23.78 -8.13 -1.20
CA THR A 125 22.98 -7.55 -0.09
C THR A 125 22.67 -6.07 -0.37
N ALA A 126 23.67 -5.29 -0.76
CA ALA A 126 23.51 -3.87 -1.10
C ALA A 126 22.60 -3.68 -2.33
N GLY A 127 22.86 -4.43 -3.40
CA GLY A 127 22.04 -4.34 -4.62
C GLY A 127 20.57 -4.67 -4.39
N LEU A 128 20.27 -5.67 -3.56
CA LEU A 128 18.89 -6.02 -3.20
C LEU A 128 18.22 -5.01 -2.27
N ASN A 129 18.98 -4.39 -1.35
CA ASN A 129 18.48 -3.28 -0.53
C ASN A 129 18.09 -2.08 -1.41
N ASP A 130 18.96 -1.70 -2.35
CA ASP A 130 18.71 -0.60 -3.27
C ASP A 130 17.54 -0.93 -4.21
N PHE A 131 17.46 -2.17 -4.69
CA PHE A 131 16.33 -2.66 -5.48
C PHE A 131 14.99 -2.55 -4.72
N ALA A 132 14.97 -2.81 -3.40
CA ALA A 132 13.77 -2.60 -2.60
C ALA A 132 13.31 -1.13 -2.60
N TRP A 133 14.23 -0.17 -2.55
CA TRP A 133 13.89 1.26 -2.67
C TRP A 133 13.38 1.62 -4.08
N VAL A 134 13.96 1.04 -5.13
CA VAL A 134 13.45 1.19 -6.51
C VAL A 134 12.00 0.70 -6.62
N LEU A 135 11.65 -0.41 -5.97
CA LEU A 135 10.28 -0.91 -5.91
C LEU A 135 9.35 0.05 -5.17
N VAL A 136 9.81 0.68 -4.07
CA VAL A 136 9.04 1.70 -3.35
C VAL A 136 8.69 2.86 -4.27
N VAL A 137 9.66 3.41 -5.00
CA VAL A 137 9.44 4.53 -5.94
C VAL A 137 8.52 4.08 -7.10
N SER A 138 8.78 2.92 -7.68
CA SER A 138 8.01 2.39 -8.81
C SER A 138 6.54 2.12 -8.44
N SER A 139 6.27 1.72 -7.20
CA SER A 139 4.91 1.49 -6.71
C SER A 139 4.07 2.78 -6.62
N SER A 140 4.67 3.96 -6.78
CA SER A 140 3.95 5.23 -6.76
C SER A 140 2.91 5.34 -7.88
N PHE A 141 3.20 4.85 -9.09
CA PHE A 141 2.25 4.89 -10.20
C PHE A 141 0.99 4.05 -9.96
N PRO A 142 1.06 2.75 -9.63
CA PRO A 142 -0.14 1.97 -9.36
C PRO A 142 -0.86 2.44 -8.09
N ARG A 143 -0.15 2.97 -7.08
CA ARG A 143 -0.80 3.60 -5.90
C ARG A 143 -1.58 4.85 -6.29
N ALA A 144 -1.00 5.73 -7.12
CA ALA A 144 -1.68 6.91 -7.63
C ALA A 144 -2.89 6.53 -8.49
N MET A 145 -2.79 5.49 -9.32
CA MET A 145 -3.90 4.97 -10.11
C MET A 145 -5.03 4.42 -9.24
N LEU A 146 -4.71 3.71 -8.15
CA LEU A 146 -5.70 3.24 -7.18
C LEU A 146 -6.47 4.42 -6.56
N ILE A 147 -5.76 5.44 -6.11
CA ILE A 147 -6.36 6.65 -5.54
C ILE A 147 -7.20 7.38 -6.59
N MET A 148 -6.71 7.49 -7.84
CA MET A 148 -7.42 8.11 -8.95
C MET A 148 -8.72 7.37 -9.23
N SER A 149 -8.64 6.07 -9.48
CA SER A 149 -9.80 5.24 -9.80
C SER A 149 -10.88 5.29 -8.72
N GLY A 150 -10.49 5.23 -7.44
CA GLY A 150 -11.43 5.34 -6.34
C GLY A 150 -11.99 6.76 -6.17
N SER A 151 -11.18 7.81 -6.23
CA SER A 151 -11.66 9.18 -6.06
C SER A 151 -12.57 9.60 -7.21
N PHE A 152 -12.20 9.31 -8.45
CA PHE A 152 -13.00 9.61 -9.64
C PHE A 152 -14.26 8.78 -9.67
N GLY A 153 -14.16 7.47 -9.41
CA GLY A 153 -15.32 6.58 -9.34
C GLY A 153 -16.32 7.01 -8.28
N LEU A 154 -15.85 7.25 -7.04
CA LEU A 154 -16.72 7.66 -5.93
C LEU A 154 -17.37 9.03 -6.18
N TRP A 155 -16.65 9.96 -6.81
CA TRP A 155 -17.21 11.27 -7.17
C TRP A 155 -18.28 11.14 -8.27
N ARG A 156 -18.00 10.37 -9.33
CA ARG A 156 -18.98 10.08 -10.39
C ARG A 156 -20.21 9.33 -9.89
N ALA A 157 -20.05 8.51 -8.86
CA ALA A 157 -21.14 7.83 -8.16
C ALA A 157 -21.92 8.74 -7.19
N GLY A 158 -21.53 10.00 -7.03
CA GLY A 158 -22.17 10.94 -6.10
C GLY A 158 -21.93 10.63 -4.61
N LEU A 159 -20.93 9.81 -4.29
CA LEU A 159 -20.65 9.35 -2.93
C LEU A 159 -19.68 10.25 -2.15
N ILE A 160 -18.99 11.17 -2.82
CA ILE A 160 -18.10 12.16 -2.21
C ILE A 160 -18.32 13.57 -2.78
N SER A 161 -18.00 14.59 -1.99
CA SER A 161 -18.14 16.00 -2.40
C SER A 161 -17.05 16.46 -3.38
N ASN A 162 -17.27 17.60 -4.04
CA ASN A 162 -16.26 18.24 -4.89
C ASN A 162 -14.96 18.57 -4.14
N ALA A 163 -15.06 18.93 -2.85
CA ALA A 163 -13.90 19.21 -2.02
C ALA A 163 -13.05 17.94 -1.78
N LEU A 164 -13.71 16.81 -1.44
CA LEU A 164 -13.03 15.52 -1.27
C LEU A 164 -12.45 15.01 -2.59
N PHE A 165 -13.16 15.23 -3.70
CA PHE A 165 -12.64 14.93 -5.03
C PHE A 165 -11.40 15.75 -5.35
N GLY A 166 -11.42 17.07 -5.12
CA GLY A 166 -10.25 17.95 -5.31
C GLY A 166 -9.05 17.54 -4.45
N ALA A 167 -9.29 17.15 -3.19
CA ALA A 167 -8.25 16.58 -2.34
C ALA A 167 -7.69 15.25 -2.91
N GLY A 168 -8.56 14.37 -3.42
CA GLY A 168 -8.17 13.15 -4.11
C GLY A 168 -7.29 13.43 -5.34
N VAL A 169 -7.65 14.41 -6.17
CA VAL A 169 -6.84 14.84 -7.32
C VAL A 169 -5.47 15.34 -6.87
N ALA A 170 -5.40 16.17 -5.82
CA ALA A 170 -4.13 16.63 -5.27
C ALA A 170 -3.24 15.46 -4.82
N VAL A 171 -3.81 14.47 -4.13
CA VAL A 171 -3.08 13.27 -3.72
C VAL A 171 -2.61 12.44 -4.92
N VAL A 172 -3.38 12.36 -6.01
CA VAL A 172 -2.96 11.69 -7.25
C VAL A 172 -1.75 12.39 -7.87
N VAL A 173 -1.79 13.72 -8.00
CA VAL A 173 -0.67 14.50 -8.56
C VAL A 173 0.59 14.30 -7.72
N LEU A 174 0.48 14.41 -6.40
CA LEU A 174 1.58 14.14 -5.48
C LEU A 174 2.06 12.68 -5.59
N GLY A 175 1.16 11.72 -5.76
CA GLY A 175 1.49 10.32 -5.98
C GLY A 175 2.32 10.09 -7.25
N VAL A 176 1.92 10.71 -8.37
CA VAL A 176 2.69 10.64 -9.63
C VAL A 176 4.06 11.28 -9.47
N LEU A 177 4.15 12.42 -8.78
CA LEU A 177 5.44 13.04 -8.41
C LEU A 177 6.29 12.11 -7.53
N GLY A 178 5.68 11.28 -6.70
CA GLY A 178 6.38 10.24 -5.94
C GLY A 178 7.06 9.17 -6.80
N GLY A 179 6.70 9.04 -8.08
CA GLY A 179 7.40 8.20 -9.04
C GLY A 179 8.69 8.82 -9.58
N THR A 180 9.02 10.07 -9.20
CA THR A 180 10.18 10.82 -9.69
C THR A 180 11.25 11.07 -8.61
N THR A 181 11.14 10.43 -7.45
CA THR A 181 12.10 10.57 -6.35
C THR A 181 13.40 9.84 -6.64
N TRP A 182 14.19 10.37 -7.56
CA TRP A 182 15.45 9.79 -8.07
C TRP A 182 16.67 10.65 -7.76
N VAL A 183 16.55 11.64 -6.88
CA VAL A 183 17.69 12.45 -6.45
C VAL A 183 18.62 11.59 -5.59
N SER A 184 19.93 11.81 -5.67
CA SER A 184 20.94 11.00 -4.98
C SER A 184 20.88 11.06 -3.45
N GLY A 185 20.21 12.05 -2.87
CA GLY A 185 20.07 12.19 -1.43
C GLY A 185 19.03 13.24 -1.02
N GLY A 186 18.71 13.27 0.27
CA GLY A 186 17.80 14.25 0.86
C GLY A 186 16.32 13.90 0.72
N PHE A 187 15.46 14.92 0.74
CA PHE A 187 14.00 14.77 0.82
C PHE A 187 13.40 13.99 -0.36
N TRP A 188 13.96 14.17 -1.57
CA TRP A 188 13.44 13.64 -2.84
C TRP A 188 14.22 12.42 -3.36
N ALA A 189 15.01 11.77 -2.51
CA ALA A 189 15.68 10.51 -2.84
C ALA A 189 14.72 9.31 -2.77
N PRO A 190 15.06 8.15 -3.36
CA PRO A 190 14.24 6.94 -3.29
C PRO A 190 13.90 6.50 -1.85
N ASP A 191 14.84 6.69 -0.94
CA ASP A 191 14.80 6.45 0.50
C ASP A 191 14.61 7.74 1.32
N GLY A 192 14.38 8.85 0.62
CA GLY A 192 14.13 10.16 1.18
C GLY A 192 12.78 10.27 1.89
N ALA A 193 12.61 11.36 2.64
CA ALA A 193 11.42 11.55 3.48
C ALA A 193 10.11 11.56 2.69
N TYR A 194 10.12 12.00 1.43
CA TYR A 194 8.93 11.97 0.59
C TYR A 194 8.42 10.54 0.35
N SER A 195 9.28 9.68 -0.18
CA SER A 195 8.94 8.28 -0.52
C SER A 195 8.73 7.41 0.70
N ARG A 196 9.46 7.69 1.77
CA ARG A 196 9.41 6.92 3.02
C ARG A 196 8.21 7.28 3.90
N PHE A 197 7.79 8.53 3.93
CA PHE A 197 6.78 9.01 4.88
C PHE A 197 5.62 9.72 4.19
N VAL A 198 5.89 10.81 3.47
CA VAL A 198 4.84 11.71 2.95
C VAL A 198 3.86 10.94 2.05
N TRP A 199 4.39 10.23 1.06
CA TRP A 199 3.56 9.51 0.10
C TRP A 199 2.80 8.32 0.72
N PRO A 200 3.44 7.42 1.49
CA PRO A 200 2.72 6.39 2.24
C PRO A 200 1.60 6.96 3.13
N ILE A 201 1.87 8.01 3.91
CA ILE A 201 0.88 8.62 4.81
C ILE A 201 -0.32 9.15 4.04
N MET A 202 -0.11 9.86 2.92
CA MET A 202 -1.22 10.32 2.07
C MET A 202 -2.07 9.17 1.54
N GLY A 203 -1.44 8.08 1.10
CA GLY A 203 -2.13 6.87 0.68
C GLY A 203 -2.96 6.24 1.80
N LEU A 204 -2.41 6.13 3.01
CA LEU A 204 -3.11 5.58 4.17
C LEU A 204 -4.31 6.45 4.57
N VAL A 205 -4.14 7.77 4.61
CA VAL A 205 -5.22 8.72 4.89
C VAL A 205 -6.34 8.56 3.86
N TRP A 206 -5.99 8.46 2.57
CA TRP A 206 -6.97 8.23 1.52
C TRP A 206 -7.73 6.90 1.71
N VAL A 207 -7.04 5.80 2.03
CA VAL A 207 -7.69 4.50 2.28
C VAL A 207 -8.66 4.59 3.47
N VAL A 208 -8.31 5.30 4.55
CA VAL A 208 -9.20 5.53 5.68
C VAL A 208 -10.45 6.30 5.25
N VAL A 209 -10.28 7.40 4.50
CA VAL A 209 -11.40 8.21 4.00
C VAL A 209 -12.31 7.38 3.09
N ALA A 210 -11.74 6.68 2.10
CA ALA A 210 -12.49 5.82 1.20
C ALA A 210 -13.23 4.71 1.97
N SER A 211 -12.58 4.05 2.93
CA SER A 211 -13.22 3.02 3.77
C SER A 211 -14.42 3.58 4.56
N ARG A 212 -14.33 4.82 5.04
CA ARG A 212 -15.45 5.49 5.73
C ARG A 212 -16.61 5.79 4.79
N VAL A 213 -16.34 6.13 3.53
CA VAL A 213 -17.36 6.31 2.49
C VAL A 213 -18.04 4.96 2.23
N LEU A 214 -17.26 3.90 1.97
CA LEU A 214 -17.77 2.55 1.72
C LEU A 214 -18.60 2.00 2.88
N ALA A 215 -18.23 2.29 4.12
CA ALA A 215 -18.98 1.87 5.30
C ALA A 215 -20.34 2.59 5.46
N ARG A 216 -20.54 3.74 4.81
CA ARG A 216 -21.79 4.53 4.85
C ARG A 216 -22.71 4.26 3.66
N SER A 217 -22.19 3.78 2.54
CA SER A 217 -22.99 3.46 1.36
C SER A 217 -24.02 2.37 1.67
N PRO A 218 -25.30 2.50 1.27
CA PRO A 218 -26.30 1.45 1.47
C PRO A 218 -25.83 0.11 0.89
N ALA A 219 -26.17 -0.99 1.55
CA ALA A 219 -26.06 -2.32 0.95
C ALA A 219 -27.27 -2.51 0.01
N THR A 220 -27.21 -1.97 -1.19
CA THR A 220 -28.20 -2.29 -2.23
C THR A 220 -27.88 -3.65 -2.83
N ARG A 221 -28.26 -4.72 -2.12
CA ARG A 221 -28.65 -5.97 -2.77
C ARG A 221 -30.12 -6.22 -2.51
N ALA A 222 -30.95 -5.75 -3.44
CA ALA A 222 -32.18 -6.44 -3.76
C ALA A 222 -31.80 -7.74 -4.50
N GLY A 223 -32.19 -8.89 -3.94
CA GLY A 223 -32.28 -10.17 -4.64
C GLY A 223 -30.96 -10.88 -5.00
N TRP A 224 -30.56 -11.83 -4.16
CA TRP A 224 -30.06 -13.14 -4.61
C TRP A 224 -30.86 -14.19 -3.83
#